data_AF-A0A953TNW6-F1
#
_entry.id   AF-A0A953TNW6-F1
#
_cell.length_a   1.000
_cell.length_b   1.000
_cell.length_c   1.000
_cell.angle_alpha   90.00
_cell.angle_beta   90.00
_cell.angle_gamma   90.00
#
_symmetry.space_group_name_H-M   'P 1'
#
loop_
_entity.id
_entity.type
_entity.pdbx_description
1 polymer ?
#
loop_
_entity_poly.entity_id
_entity_poly.type
_entity_poly.pdbx_seq_one_letter_code
_entity_poly.pdbx_strand_id
1 'polypeptide(L)'
;MVTGEFETFVRGRGYDLYRIREYLPEDSARHVDWKASARTGALKVREFSREDERKLRIVFDNPLPGTLPPDFYERAVNLAASLGWHFTHEDVEVSFVAPGLEPTPNVFAFLRYLALVEPQEATSILQRLRSSDDYNVIVTARDRSELPPGLADRSYVISLAPARQS
;
A
#
# COMPACT_ATOMS: atom_id res chain seq x y z
N MET A 1 -25.34 -0.77 11.35
CA MET A 1 -23.92 -0.46 11.61
C MET A 1 -23.16 -1.75 11.38
N VAL A 2 -22.32 -1.83 10.35
CA VAL A 2 -21.48 -3.01 10.10
C VAL A 2 -20.03 -2.55 10.21
N THR A 3 -19.36 -3.11 11.21
CA THR A 3 -17.95 -2.91 11.55
C THR A 3 -17.10 -3.50 10.42
N GLY A 4 -16.33 -2.65 9.73
CA GLY A 4 -15.22 -3.12 8.92
C GLY A 4 -14.08 -3.47 9.87
N GLU A 5 -13.69 -4.74 9.90
CA GLU A 5 -12.44 -5.15 10.55
C GLU A 5 -11.28 -4.61 9.72
N PHE A 6 -10.79 -3.44 10.13
CA PHE A 6 -9.50 -2.93 9.69
C PHE A 6 -8.42 -3.70 10.45
N GLU A 7 -8.02 -4.86 9.95
CA GLU A 7 -6.78 -5.49 10.42
C GLU A 7 -5.59 -4.64 9.98
N THR A 8 -5.32 -3.62 10.78
CA THR A 8 -4.15 -2.76 10.69
C THR A 8 -2.96 -3.54 11.22
N PHE A 9 -2.39 -4.41 10.38
CA PHE A 9 -1.06 -4.96 10.62
C PHE A 9 -0.03 -4.21 9.79
N VAL A 10 0.33 -3.00 10.24
CA VAL A 10 1.70 -2.51 10.09
C VAL A 10 2.06 -1.73 11.35
N ARG A 11 2.81 -2.39 12.26
CA ARG A 11 3.59 -1.66 13.25
C ARG A 11 4.68 -0.86 12.53
N GLY A 12 4.51 0.45 12.56
CA GLY A 12 5.54 1.45 12.30
C GLY A 12 5.70 1.85 10.83
N ARG A 13 5.85 3.15 10.59
CA ARG A 13 7.11 3.78 10.15
C ARG A 13 6.92 5.24 9.74
N GLY A 14 7.10 6.11 10.72
CA GLY A 14 7.96 7.28 10.55
C GLY A 14 9.18 7.03 11.42
N TYR A 15 10.40 7.12 10.87
CA TYR A 15 11.67 6.97 11.61
C TYR A 15 12.08 5.55 12.04
N ASP A 16 12.04 4.55 11.14
CA ASP A 16 12.64 3.25 11.48
C ASP A 16 14.16 3.38 11.69
N LEU A 17 14.64 2.87 12.82
CA LEU A 17 16.06 2.80 13.15
C LEU A 17 16.72 1.79 12.21
N TYR A 18 17.51 2.28 11.25
CA TYR A 18 18.24 1.41 10.31
C TYR A 18 19.36 0.67 11.03
N ARG A 19 20.22 1.41 11.74
CA ARG A 19 21.32 0.85 12.53
C ARG A 19 21.81 1.85 13.58
N ILE A 20 22.44 1.33 14.63
CA ILE A 20 23.24 2.12 15.57
C ILE A 20 24.70 1.96 15.16
N ARG A 21 25.38 3.06 14.85
CA ARG A 21 26.81 3.09 14.50
C ARG A 21 27.62 3.98 15.44
N GLU A 22 28.93 3.95 15.29
CA GLU A 22 29.82 4.87 16.01
C GLU A 22 29.68 6.29 15.48
N TYR A 23 29.79 7.27 16.37
CA TYR A 23 29.79 8.68 16.03
C TYR A 23 31.04 9.03 15.22
N LEU A 24 30.85 9.76 14.13
CA LEU A 24 31.89 10.41 13.36
C LEU A 24 31.77 11.93 13.53
N PRO A 25 32.86 12.71 13.43
CA PRO A 25 32.85 14.17 13.65
C PRO A 25 31.82 14.94 12.82
N GLU A 26 31.45 14.43 11.64
CA GLU A 26 30.45 14.96 10.72
C GLU A 26 28.98 14.73 11.17
N ASP A 27 28.76 13.95 12.23
CA ASP A 27 27.42 13.62 12.70
C ASP A 27 26.75 14.70 13.52
N SER A 28 25.44 14.87 13.33
CA SER A 28 24.65 15.76 14.17
C SER A 28 24.48 15.18 15.57
N ALA A 29 24.80 15.99 16.59
CA ALA A 29 24.56 15.68 18.00
C ALA A 29 23.07 15.35 18.32
N ARG A 30 22.13 15.77 17.46
CA ARG A 30 20.70 15.47 17.59
C ARG A 30 20.35 14.00 17.39
N HIS A 31 21.21 13.23 16.73
CA HIS A 31 21.00 11.83 16.43
C HIS A 31 21.76 10.88 17.37
N VAL A 32 22.39 11.41 18.42
CA VAL A 32 23.15 10.63 19.41
C VAL A 32 22.19 9.83 20.28
N ASP A 33 22.41 8.51 20.35
CA ASP A 33 21.75 7.65 21.31
C ASP A 33 22.51 7.68 22.63
N TRP A 34 22.10 8.57 23.52
CA TRP A 34 22.75 8.74 24.82
C TRP A 34 22.69 7.47 25.69
N LYS A 35 21.68 6.60 25.50
CA LYS A 35 21.53 5.35 26.24
C LYS A 35 22.51 4.28 25.77
N ALA A 36 22.64 4.10 24.46
CA ALA A 36 23.64 3.22 23.87
C ALA A 36 25.05 3.73 24.18
N SER A 37 25.27 5.04 24.08
CA SER A 37 26.56 5.68 24.38
C SER A 37 26.99 5.47 25.83
N ALA A 38 26.07 5.62 26.79
CA ALA A 38 26.34 5.35 28.20
C ALA A 38 26.67 3.87 28.48
N ARG A 39 26.06 2.95 27.74
CA ARG A 39 26.31 1.50 27.89
C ARG A 39 27.64 1.06 27.28
N THR A 40 28.06 1.66 26.17
CA THR A 40 29.28 1.27 25.46
C THR A 40 30.50 2.14 25.79
N GLY A 41 30.32 3.25 26.50
CA GLY A 41 31.40 4.21 26.83
C GLY A 41 31.93 5.01 25.62
N ALA A 42 31.28 4.88 24.47
CA ALA A 42 31.64 5.51 23.20
C ALA A 42 30.38 6.08 22.55
N LEU A 43 30.48 7.27 21.92
CA LEU A 43 29.34 7.92 21.29
C LEU A 43 28.76 7.05 20.16
N LYS A 44 27.46 6.78 20.24
CA LYS A 44 26.70 6.01 19.25
C LYS A 44 25.62 6.90 18.63
N VAL A 45 25.47 6.80 17.31
CA VAL A 45 24.51 7.59 16.52
C VAL A 45 23.46 6.67 15.91
N ARG A 46 22.20 7.11 15.95
CA ARG A 46 21.07 6.47 15.27
C ARG A 46 21.09 6.88 13.81
N GLU A 47 21.29 5.90 12.94
CA GLU A 47 21.07 6.08 11.52
C GLU A 47 19.61 5.74 11.23
N PHE A 48 18.89 6.69 10.66
CA PHE A 48 17.54 6.50 10.16
C PHE A 48 17.63 6.14 8.68
N SER A 49 16.78 5.25 8.20
CA SER A 49 16.69 4.98 6.75
C SER A 49 16.49 6.29 5.99
N ARG A 50 17.15 6.47 4.84
CA ARG A 50 16.85 7.59 3.92
C ARG A 50 15.34 7.66 3.70
N GLU A 51 14.80 8.87 3.56
CA GLU A 51 13.44 9.08 3.04
C GLU A 51 13.28 8.24 1.78
N ASP A 52 12.59 7.10 1.88
CA ASP A 52 11.97 6.50 0.72
C ASP A 52 10.98 7.56 0.24
N GLU A 53 11.19 8.11 -0.96
CA GLU A 53 10.11 8.75 -1.71
C GLU A 53 8.92 7.82 -1.59
N ARG A 54 7.88 8.24 -0.86
CA ARG A 54 6.76 7.36 -0.54
C ARG A 54 5.97 7.15 -1.83
N LYS A 55 6.35 6.16 -2.62
CA LYS A 55 5.65 5.76 -3.84
C LYS A 55 4.56 4.79 -3.48
N LEU A 56 3.32 5.19 -3.74
CA LEU A 56 2.12 4.42 -3.51
C LEU A 56 1.48 4.06 -4.84
N ARG A 57 1.15 2.79 -5.02
CA ARG A 57 0.38 2.29 -6.15
C ARG A 57 -0.98 1.84 -5.67
N ILE A 58 -2.04 2.46 -6.18
CA ILE A 58 -3.41 2.02 -5.96
C ILE A 58 -3.81 1.13 -7.11
N VAL A 59 -4.16 -0.11 -6.78
CA VAL A 59 -4.52 -1.15 -7.74
C VAL A 59 -5.98 -1.53 -7.54
N PHE A 60 -6.77 -1.39 -8.59
CA PHE A 60 -8.12 -1.96 -8.64
C PHE A 60 -8.10 -3.25 -9.47
N ASP A 61 -8.24 -4.40 -8.83
CA ASP A 61 -8.35 -5.70 -9.49
C ASP A 61 -9.84 -5.97 -9.77
N ASN A 62 -10.27 -5.65 -11.00
CA ASN A 62 -11.66 -5.84 -11.42
C ASN A 62 -12.01 -7.35 -11.39
N PRO A 63 -13.03 -7.76 -10.60
CA PRO A 63 -13.42 -9.16 -10.50
C PRO A 63 -14.15 -9.67 -11.74
N LEU A 64 -14.22 -11.00 -11.85
CA LEU A 64 -15.09 -11.67 -12.82
C LEU A 64 -16.57 -11.41 -12.50
N PRO A 65 -17.46 -11.38 -13.51
CA PRO A 65 -18.90 -11.30 -13.29
C PRO A 65 -19.39 -12.36 -12.28
N GLY A 66 -20.24 -11.94 -11.34
CA GLY A 66 -20.80 -12.84 -10.31
C GLY A 66 -19.87 -13.18 -9.15
N THR A 67 -18.60 -12.73 -9.15
CA THR A 67 -17.68 -12.95 -8.02
C THR A 67 -18.11 -12.19 -6.76
N LEU A 68 -18.55 -10.94 -6.94
CA LEU A 68 -19.07 -10.10 -5.87
C LEU A 68 -20.56 -9.81 -6.09
N PRO A 69 -21.37 -9.75 -5.03
CA PRO A 69 -22.70 -9.16 -5.12
C PRO A 69 -22.63 -7.69 -5.56
N PRO A 70 -23.65 -7.15 -6.25
CA PRO A 70 -23.65 -5.78 -6.77
C PRO A 70 -23.25 -4.70 -5.75
N ASP A 71 -23.82 -4.74 -4.54
CA ASP A 71 -23.52 -3.76 -3.49
C ASP A 71 -22.06 -3.84 -3.01
N PHE A 72 -21.46 -5.03 -3.01
CA PHE A 72 -20.05 -5.20 -2.65
C PHE A 72 -19.13 -4.69 -3.76
N TYR A 73 -19.52 -4.89 -5.02
CA TYR A 73 -18.81 -4.34 -6.16
C TYR A 73 -18.83 -2.82 -6.15
N GLU A 74 -19.99 -2.20 -5.95
CA GLU A 74 -20.12 -0.74 -5.84
C GLU A 74 -19.29 -0.18 -4.69
N ARG A 75 -19.27 -0.87 -3.54
CA ARG A 75 -18.37 -0.51 -2.43
C ARG A 75 -16.89 -0.62 -2.81
N ALA A 76 -16.50 -1.62 -3.61
CA ALA A 76 -15.12 -1.76 -4.10
C ALA A 76 -14.71 -0.57 -4.95
N VAL A 77 -15.57 -0.19 -5.90
CA VAL A 77 -15.35 0.96 -6.79
C VAL A 77 -15.28 2.25 -5.98
N ASN A 78 -16.23 2.48 -5.07
CA ASN A 78 -16.27 3.67 -4.23
C ASN A 78 -15.07 3.77 -3.28
N LEU A 79 -14.62 2.65 -2.72
CA LEU A 79 -13.42 2.61 -1.89
C LEU A 79 -12.17 2.94 -2.69
N ALA A 80 -12.00 2.32 -3.87
CA ALA A 80 -10.87 2.61 -4.74
C ALA A 80 -10.83 4.08 -5.17
N ALA A 81 -11.98 4.66 -5.51
CA ALA A 81 -12.11 6.08 -5.85
C ALA A 81 -11.76 6.98 -4.66
N SER A 82 -12.26 6.65 -3.47
CA SER A 82 -12.01 7.42 -2.24
C SER A 82 -10.54 7.38 -1.82
N LEU A 83 -9.91 6.20 -1.87
CA LEU A 83 -8.47 6.05 -1.61
C LEU A 83 -7.66 6.83 -2.64
N GLY A 84 -8.03 6.72 -3.92
CA GLY A 84 -7.32 7.43 -4.98
C GLY A 84 -7.39 8.94 -4.85
N TRP A 85 -8.57 9.47 -4.55
CA TRP A 85 -8.75 10.89 -4.28
C TRP A 85 -8.05 11.35 -3.01
N HIS A 86 -8.09 10.55 -1.94
CA HIS A 86 -7.46 10.92 -0.68
C HIS A 86 -5.94 11.06 -0.83
N PHE A 87 -5.28 10.05 -1.38
CA PHE A 87 -3.82 10.04 -1.44
C PHE A 87 -3.22 11.00 -2.46
N THR A 88 -3.99 11.53 -3.42
CA THR A 88 -3.50 12.62 -4.29
C THR A 88 -3.37 13.96 -3.57
N HIS A 89 -3.95 14.10 -2.39
CA HIS A 89 -3.84 15.29 -1.54
C HIS A 89 -2.81 15.13 -0.42
N GLU A 90 -2.14 13.97 -0.35
CA GLU A 90 -1.12 13.66 0.64
C GLU A 90 0.29 13.83 0.03
N ASP A 91 1.31 13.91 0.90
CA ASP A 91 2.72 14.03 0.49
C ASP A 91 3.30 12.65 0.10
N VAL A 92 2.69 12.05 -0.92
CA VAL A 92 2.96 10.69 -1.43
C VAL A 92 2.88 10.73 -2.96
N GLU A 93 3.85 10.13 -3.65
CA GLU A 93 3.78 9.98 -5.10
C GLU A 93 2.84 8.80 -5.42
N VAL A 94 1.66 9.09 -5.97
CA VAL A 94 0.63 8.09 -6.23
C VAL A 94 0.57 7.71 -7.71
N SER A 95 0.50 6.41 -7.98
CA SER A 95 0.18 5.84 -9.28
C SER A 95 -1.04 4.93 -9.21
N PHE A 96 -1.78 4.84 -10.31
CA PHE A 96 -3.02 4.11 -10.43
C PHE A 96 -2.89 3.02 -11.48
N VAL A 97 -3.38 1.81 -11.17
CA VAL A 97 -3.37 0.68 -12.09
C VAL A 97 -4.69 -0.08 -12.01
N ALA A 98 -5.24 -0.44 -13.17
CA ALA A 98 -6.41 -1.29 -13.27
C ALA A 98 -6.38 -2.10 -14.59
N PRO A 99 -7.18 -3.16 -14.76
CA PRO A 99 -7.29 -3.88 -16.03
C PRO A 99 -7.65 -2.95 -17.20
N GLY A 100 -6.78 -2.85 -18.21
CA GLY A 100 -6.98 -1.98 -19.37
C GLY A 100 -6.63 -0.50 -19.12
N LEU A 101 -6.15 -0.16 -17.92
CA LEU A 101 -5.62 1.16 -17.59
C LEU A 101 -4.11 1.05 -17.38
N GLU A 102 -3.34 1.65 -18.29
CA GLU A 102 -1.89 1.76 -18.14
C GLU A 102 -1.53 2.55 -16.86
N PRO A 103 -0.43 2.17 -16.16
CA PRO A 103 -0.01 2.87 -14.94
C PRO A 103 0.08 4.38 -15.16
N THR A 104 -0.64 5.14 -14.34
CA THR A 104 -0.73 6.60 -14.51
C THR A 104 -0.79 7.32 -13.16
N PRO A 105 -0.14 8.49 -13.01
CA PRO A 105 -0.34 9.35 -11.83
C PRO A 105 -1.62 10.20 -11.92
N ASN A 106 -2.35 10.15 -13.05
CA ASN A 106 -3.52 10.97 -13.27
C ASN A 106 -4.75 10.38 -12.57
N VAL A 107 -5.13 10.95 -11.42
CA VAL A 107 -6.32 10.53 -10.67
C VAL A 107 -7.60 10.63 -11.48
N PHE A 108 -7.77 11.64 -12.34
CA PHE A 108 -8.98 11.77 -13.15
C PHE A 108 -9.10 10.65 -14.19
N ALA A 109 -7.99 10.15 -14.73
CA ALA A 109 -8.00 8.99 -15.61
C ALA A 109 -8.48 7.74 -14.86
N PHE A 110 -8.03 7.56 -13.62
CA PHE A 110 -8.45 6.46 -12.75
C PHE A 110 -9.92 6.58 -12.32
N LEU A 111 -10.37 7.76 -11.89
CA LEU A 111 -11.76 8.01 -11.52
C LEU A 111 -12.71 7.81 -12.71
N ARG A 112 -12.31 8.25 -13.91
CA ARG A 112 -13.08 8.00 -15.14
C ARG A 112 -13.16 6.51 -15.45
N TYR A 113 -12.07 5.77 -15.26
CA TYR A 113 -12.08 4.32 -15.40
C TYR A 113 -13.09 3.69 -14.42
N LEU A 114 -13.00 4.04 -13.13
CA LEU A 114 -13.89 3.52 -12.08
C LEU A 114 -15.37 3.90 -12.30
N ALA A 115 -15.66 5.04 -12.91
CA ALA A 115 -17.03 5.45 -13.21
C ALA A 115 -17.68 4.62 -14.35
N LEU A 116 -16.87 3.98 -15.19
CA LEU A 116 -17.32 3.23 -16.37
C LEU A 116 -17.07 1.72 -16.26
N VAL A 117 -16.44 1.27 -15.17
CA VAL A 117 -16.03 -0.12 -15.03
C VAL A 117 -17.23 -0.99 -14.67
N GLU A 118 -17.34 -2.10 -15.38
CA GLU A 118 -18.24 -3.21 -15.06
C GLU A 118 -17.41 -4.47 -14.79
N PRO A 119 -17.91 -5.47 -14.06
CA PRO A 119 -17.24 -6.76 -13.90
C PRO A 119 -16.96 -7.38 -15.28
N GLN A 120 -15.72 -7.80 -15.53
CA GLN A 120 -15.29 -8.30 -16.84
C GLN A 120 -14.48 -9.59 -16.69
N GLU A 121 -14.59 -10.47 -17.69
CA GLU A 121 -13.75 -11.66 -17.81
C GLU A 121 -12.32 -11.27 -18.23
N ALA A 122 -11.58 -10.66 -17.31
CA ALA A 122 -10.20 -10.25 -17.52
C ALA A 122 -9.25 -11.11 -16.66
N THR A 123 -8.10 -11.47 -17.22
CA THR A 123 -6.98 -11.98 -16.43
C THR A 123 -6.62 -10.95 -15.36
N SER A 124 -6.52 -11.38 -14.09
CA SER A 124 -6.18 -10.47 -12.98
C SER A 124 -4.94 -9.65 -13.29
N ILE A 125 -5.03 -8.34 -13.01
CA ILE A 125 -3.90 -7.42 -13.20
C ILE A 125 -2.74 -7.77 -12.26
N LEU A 126 -3.04 -8.42 -11.13
CA LEU A 126 -2.10 -8.78 -10.08
C LEU A 126 -0.99 -9.70 -10.58
N GLN A 127 -1.28 -10.59 -11.52
CA GLN A 127 -0.28 -11.48 -12.13
C GLN A 127 0.68 -10.73 -13.06
N ARG A 128 0.28 -9.57 -13.57
CA ARG A 128 1.10 -8.76 -14.49
C ARG A 128 1.93 -7.72 -13.77
N LEU A 129 1.53 -7.32 -12.57
CA LEU A 129 2.28 -6.39 -11.74
C LEU A 129 3.68 -6.95 -11.47
N ARG A 130 4.69 -6.20 -11.91
CA ARG A 130 6.09 -6.50 -11.57
C ARG A 130 6.32 -6.11 -10.11
N SER A 131 7.20 -6.87 -9.44
CA SER A 131 7.73 -6.47 -8.14
C SER A 131 8.38 -5.09 -8.28
N SER A 132 7.89 -4.13 -7.51
CA SER A 132 8.41 -2.76 -7.43
C SER A 132 8.73 -2.46 -5.96
N ASP A 133 9.58 -1.46 -5.73
CA ASP A 133 9.80 -0.92 -4.38
C ASP A 133 8.62 -0.05 -3.90
N ASP A 134 7.63 0.19 -4.76
CA ASP A 134 6.40 0.91 -4.41
C ASP A 134 5.57 0.12 -3.38
N TYR A 135 4.98 0.84 -2.42
CA TYR A 135 3.90 0.29 -1.61
C TYR A 135 2.65 0.14 -2.47
N ASN A 136 1.89 -0.93 -2.28
CA ASN A 136 0.67 -1.18 -3.03
C ASN A 136 -0.53 -1.20 -2.09
N VAL A 137 -1.61 -0.53 -2.49
CA VAL A 137 -2.94 -0.71 -1.91
C VAL A 137 -3.80 -1.37 -2.97
N ILE A 138 -4.21 -2.60 -2.70
CA ILE A 138 -4.89 -3.46 -3.66
C ILE A 138 -6.33 -3.64 -3.22
N VAL A 139 -7.27 -3.19 -4.03
CA VAL A 139 -8.70 -3.47 -3.89
C VAL A 139 -9.03 -4.66 -4.80
N THR A 140 -9.43 -5.79 -4.22
CA THR A 140 -9.69 -7.04 -4.97
C THR A 140 -10.82 -7.84 -4.33
N ALA A 141 -11.45 -8.71 -5.12
CA ALA A 141 -12.37 -9.72 -4.61
C ALA A 141 -11.67 -11.02 -4.17
N ARG A 142 -10.36 -11.14 -4.43
CA ARG A 142 -9.57 -12.35 -4.17
C ARG A 142 -9.14 -12.42 -2.72
N ASP A 143 -8.78 -13.64 -2.30
CA ASP A 143 -8.15 -13.83 -1.02
C ASP A 143 -6.67 -13.38 -1.03
N ARG A 144 -6.14 -12.93 0.11
CA ARG A 144 -4.72 -12.55 0.23
C ARG A 144 -3.78 -13.70 -0.13
N SER A 145 -4.19 -14.96 0.08
CA SER A 145 -3.40 -16.15 -0.27
C SER A 145 -3.23 -16.37 -1.78
N GLU A 146 -4.08 -15.74 -2.61
CA GLU A 146 -4.00 -15.83 -4.08
C GLU A 146 -2.98 -14.85 -4.68
N LEU A 147 -2.35 -13.99 -3.87
CA LEU A 147 -1.42 -12.98 -4.36
C LEU A 147 -0.05 -13.56 -4.73
N PRO A 148 0.60 -13.04 -5.79
CA PRO A 148 1.99 -13.37 -6.07
C PRO A 148 2.90 -13.09 -4.86
N PRO A 149 3.84 -13.98 -4.51
CA PRO A 149 4.69 -13.82 -3.31
C PRO A 149 5.43 -12.48 -3.26
N GLY A 150 6.02 -12.04 -4.38
CA GLY A 150 6.76 -10.78 -4.46
C GLY A 150 5.90 -9.51 -4.36
N LEU A 151 4.57 -9.64 -4.45
CA LEU A 151 3.65 -8.52 -4.28
C LEU A 151 3.21 -8.41 -2.81
N ALA A 152 3.06 -9.52 -2.09
CA ALA A 152 2.47 -9.58 -0.76
C ALA A 152 3.24 -8.78 0.32
N ASP A 153 4.58 -8.71 0.22
CA ASP A 153 5.45 -8.09 1.23
C ASP A 153 5.31 -6.57 1.31
N ARG A 154 4.94 -5.92 0.20
CA ARG A 154 4.74 -4.46 0.11
C ARG A 154 3.31 -4.12 -0.31
N SER A 155 2.35 -4.96 0.05
CA SER A 155 0.94 -4.77 -0.30
C SER A 155 0.02 -4.80 0.91
N TYR A 156 -0.76 -3.73 1.05
CA TYR A 156 -1.99 -3.73 1.81
C TYR A 156 -3.14 -4.18 0.91
N VAL A 157 -3.86 -5.21 1.34
CA VAL A 157 -4.83 -5.92 0.50
C VAL A 157 -6.19 -5.77 1.14
N ILE A 158 -7.12 -5.17 0.41
CA ILE A 158 -8.50 -5.00 0.84
C ILE A 158 -9.34 -5.99 0.05
N SER A 159 -9.65 -7.11 0.70
CA SER A 159 -10.57 -8.10 0.15
C SER A 159 -12.01 -7.75 0.52
N LEU A 160 -12.88 -7.70 -0.48
CA LEU A 160 -14.31 -7.43 -0.29
C LEU A 160 -15.18 -8.68 -0.42
N ALA A 161 -14.56 -9.86 -0.39
CA ALA A 161 -15.29 -11.12 -0.38
C ALA A 161 -16.22 -11.17 0.86
N PRO A 162 -17.49 -11.57 0.70
CA PRO A 162 -18.34 -11.80 1.86
C PRO A 162 -17.72 -12.89 2.74
N ALA A 163 -17.66 -12.66 4.05
CA ALA A 163 -17.19 -13.66 5.01
C ALA A 163 -17.94 -14.96 4.75
N ARG A 164 -17.22 -16.05 4.43
CA ARG A 164 -17.84 -17.38 4.32
C ARG A 164 -18.43 -17.70 5.68
N GLN A 165 -19.75 -17.62 5.81
CA GLN A 165 -20.44 -18.15 6.98
C GLN A 165 -20.17 -19.66 6.99
N SER A 166 -19.54 -20.11 8.06
CA SER A 166 -19.28 -21.53 8.36
C SER A 166 -20.49 -22.14 9.06
#